data_AF-A0A3M1KRS4-F1
#
_entry.id   AF-A0A3M1KRS4-F1
#
_cell.length_a   1.000
_cell.length_b   1.000
_cell.length_c   1.000
_cell.angle_alpha   90.00
_cell.angle_beta   90.00
_cell.angle_gamma   90.00
#
_symmetry.space_group_name_H-M   'P 1'
#
loop_
_entity.id
_entity.type
_entity.pdbx_description
1 polymer ?
#
loop_
_entity_poly.entity_id
_entity_poly.type
_entity_poly.pdbx_seq_one_letter_code
_entity_poly.pdbx_strand_id
1 'polypeptide(L)'
;MIFFPRFSLGDFYWWFVFNPTDNPSRYREQTKEAEMGFLAAIFSFLFGDGDPNWDLEQRRWQMIGAVIRKNKGAVAAEQIAPYLDEISQTSWETEDYMLPVLSKFNGYPQVSPQGDIIYHFPQLQVKAAETKENKDLPSYLREHIELFSKATSRQQMLAIGLGVLNIVLAIALSILLQGGIAAELGGIVAFVASIYWFLLAYGIAFLLVPTVRYFWLKSKNNKIIRRNQERQLRAIDYNQLHLQPSLKRKIDFARQFATEKVISQQDITYSTEQDLLDQNIERKDKIEEEWRKMLDKD
;
A
#
# COMPACT_ATOMS: atom_id res chain seq x y z
N MET A 1 -9.50 21.32 31.45
CA MET A 1 -9.44 21.07 29.99
C MET A 1 -9.84 19.63 29.75
N ILE A 2 -11.02 19.40 29.17
CA ILE A 2 -11.54 18.06 28.88
C ILE A 2 -11.07 17.70 27.47
N PHE A 3 -10.26 16.67 27.36
CA PHE A 3 -9.74 16.14 26.11
C PHE A 3 -10.86 15.36 25.42
N PHE A 4 -11.46 15.92 24.37
CA PHE A 4 -12.37 15.18 23.51
C PHE A 4 -11.57 14.52 22.40
N PRO A 5 -11.47 13.18 22.35
CA PRO A 5 -10.97 12.50 21.17
C PRO A 5 -11.91 12.79 20.00
N ARG A 6 -11.35 13.30 18.89
CA ARG A 6 -12.07 13.48 17.63
C ARG A 6 -12.25 12.11 16.97
N PHE A 7 -13.28 11.38 17.40
CA PHE A 7 -13.73 10.19 16.68
C PHE A 7 -14.46 10.61 15.41
N SER A 8 -13.95 10.20 14.25
CA SER A 8 -14.64 10.36 12.97
C SER A 8 -15.69 9.27 12.83
N LEU A 9 -16.85 9.58 12.25
CA LEU A 9 -17.88 8.57 11.86
C LEU A 9 -17.32 7.48 10.92
N GLY A 10 -16.16 7.70 10.30
CA GLY A 10 -15.43 6.67 9.55
C GLY A 10 -14.86 5.56 10.43
N ASP A 11 -14.49 5.83 11.68
CA ASP A 11 -13.86 4.85 12.57
C ASP A 11 -14.88 3.84 13.14
N PHE A 12 -16.15 4.23 13.25
CA PHE A 12 -17.22 3.33 13.71
C PHE A 12 -17.58 2.24 12.66
N TYR A 13 -17.41 2.52 11.36
CA TYR A 13 -17.67 1.56 10.29
C TYR A 13 -16.61 0.44 10.25
N TRP A 14 -15.36 0.76 10.58
CA TRP A 14 -14.26 -0.20 10.65
C TRP A 14 -14.40 -1.20 11.81
N TRP A 15 -15.05 -0.84 12.92
CA TRP A 15 -15.22 -1.73 14.07
C TRP A 15 -16.30 -2.81 13.85
N PHE A 16 -17.32 -2.54 13.02
CA PHE A 16 -18.45 -3.46 12.82
C PHE A 16 -18.36 -4.33 11.55
N VAL A 17 -17.47 -4.04 10.59
CA VAL A 17 -17.58 -4.63 9.24
C VAL A 17 -16.52 -5.68 8.90
N PHE A 18 -15.23 -5.59 9.26
CA PHE A 18 -14.27 -6.68 8.98
C PHE A 18 -13.01 -6.63 9.86
N ASN A 19 -12.77 -7.69 10.65
CA ASN A 19 -11.44 -8.03 11.11
C ASN A 19 -11.26 -9.56 11.10
N PRO A 20 -10.90 -10.17 9.95
CA PRO A 20 -10.06 -11.35 9.95
C PRO A 20 -8.62 -10.88 9.73
N THR A 21 -7.80 -11.07 10.75
CA THR A 21 -6.35 -11.05 10.68
C THR A 21 -5.87 -12.20 9.79
N ASP A 22 -6.12 -12.10 8.49
CA ASP A 22 -5.60 -13.05 7.51
C ASP A 22 -4.43 -12.43 6.74
N ASN A 23 -3.28 -13.07 6.93
CA ASN A 23 -2.03 -12.82 6.22
C ASN A 23 -2.29 -12.76 4.69
N PRO A 24 -2.11 -11.60 4.02
CA PRO A 24 -2.46 -11.42 2.60
C PRO A 24 -1.39 -11.96 1.64
N SER A 25 -0.48 -12.83 2.11
CA SER A 25 0.63 -13.37 1.32
C SER A 25 0.21 -14.38 0.23
N ARG A 26 -1.10 -14.58 -0.02
CA ARG A 26 -1.61 -15.51 -1.05
C ARG A 26 -2.41 -14.87 -2.19
N TYR A 27 -2.51 -13.54 -2.27
CA TYR A 27 -3.19 -12.86 -3.40
C TYR A 27 -2.23 -12.44 -4.53
N ARG A 28 -1.25 -13.30 -4.82
CA ARG A 28 -0.45 -13.21 -6.04
C ARG A 28 -0.81 -14.42 -6.91
N GLU A 29 -1.29 -14.14 -8.11
CA GLU A 29 -1.75 -15.09 -9.15
C GLU A 29 -3.13 -15.72 -8.93
N GLN A 30 -4.16 -15.03 -9.45
CA GLN A 30 -5.17 -15.63 -10.33
C GLN A 30 -6.03 -14.52 -10.97
N THR A 31 -5.42 -13.77 -11.90
CA THR A 31 -6.15 -13.13 -13.01
C THR A 31 -6.52 -14.20 -14.03
N LYS A 32 -7.40 -15.11 -13.63
CA LYS A 32 -8.33 -15.75 -14.55
C LYS A 32 -9.70 -15.30 -14.09
N GLU A 33 -10.50 -14.80 -15.02
CA GLU A 33 -11.92 -14.52 -14.84
C GLU A 33 -12.64 -15.81 -14.43
N ALA A 34 -12.46 -16.26 -13.19
CA ALA A 34 -13.44 -17.10 -12.55
C ALA A 34 -14.67 -16.20 -12.44
N GLU A 35 -15.64 -16.43 -13.32
CA GLU A 35 -16.92 -15.72 -13.33
C GLU A 35 -17.41 -15.61 -11.89
N MET A 36 -17.40 -14.38 -11.36
CA MET A 36 -17.75 -14.13 -9.97
C MET A 36 -19.17 -14.66 -9.74
N GLY A 37 -19.35 -15.58 -8.79
CA GLY A 37 -20.67 -16.13 -8.49
C GLY A 37 -21.66 -15.01 -8.09
N PHE A 38 -22.95 -15.21 -8.32
CA PHE A 38 -23.97 -14.17 -8.08
C PHE A 38 -23.95 -13.60 -6.66
N LEU A 39 -23.84 -14.46 -5.64
CA LEU A 39 -23.74 -14.01 -4.24
C LEU A 39 -22.45 -13.22 -3.97
N ALA A 40 -21.33 -13.64 -4.56
CA ALA A 40 -20.06 -12.90 -4.45
C ALA A 40 -20.17 -11.53 -5.15
N ALA A 41 -20.91 -11.45 -6.26
CA ALA A 41 -21.17 -10.19 -6.95
C ALA A 41 -22.07 -9.25 -6.14
N ILE A 42 -23.11 -9.77 -5.47
CA ILE A 42 -23.92 -8.99 -4.52
C ILE A 42 -23.04 -8.50 -3.36
N PHE A 43 -22.22 -9.38 -2.79
CA PHE A 43 -21.31 -9.02 -1.70
C PHE A 43 -20.32 -7.92 -2.11
N SER A 44 -19.69 -8.06 -3.28
CA SER A 44 -18.80 -7.04 -3.85
C SER A 44 -19.55 -5.73 -4.12
N PHE A 45 -20.77 -5.81 -4.65
CA PHE A 45 -21.63 -4.64 -4.87
C PHE A 45 -22.01 -3.92 -3.56
N LEU A 46 -22.29 -4.64 -2.46
CA LEU A 46 -22.66 -4.05 -1.18
C LEU A 46 -21.46 -3.54 -0.38
N PHE A 47 -20.42 -4.35 -0.25
CA PHE A 47 -19.31 -4.13 0.69
C PHE A 47 -17.98 -3.78 0.02
N GLY A 48 -17.72 -4.33 -1.16
CA GLY A 48 -16.57 -3.99 -1.99
C GLY A 48 -15.55 -5.11 -1.95
N ASP A 49 -14.36 -4.85 -2.47
CA ASP A 49 -13.31 -5.87 -2.62
C ASP A 49 -12.03 -5.59 -1.83
N GLY A 50 -12.10 -4.65 -0.88
CA GLY A 50 -10.99 -4.23 -0.04
C GLY A 50 -10.11 -3.13 -0.66
N ASP A 51 -9.20 -2.59 0.16
CA ASP A 51 -8.29 -1.51 -0.27
C ASP A 51 -7.17 -2.09 -1.15
N PRO A 52 -7.03 -1.67 -2.43
CA PRO A 52 -5.95 -2.12 -3.31
C PRO A 52 -4.57 -1.57 -2.92
N ASN A 53 -4.51 -0.66 -1.94
CA ASN A 53 -3.29 -0.02 -1.44
C ASN A 53 -2.95 -0.43 0.00
N TRP A 54 -3.48 -1.56 0.49
CA TRP A 54 -3.17 -2.06 1.84
C TRP A 54 -1.66 -2.22 2.09
N ASP A 55 -0.89 -2.54 1.05
CA ASP A 55 0.56 -2.76 1.07
C ASP A 55 1.37 -1.52 0.62
N LEU A 56 0.74 -0.36 0.49
CA LEU A 56 1.36 0.84 -0.11
C LEU A 56 2.65 1.24 0.60
N GLU A 57 2.67 1.21 1.93
CA GLU A 57 3.86 1.58 2.69
C GLU A 57 5.00 0.57 2.48
N GLN A 58 4.69 -0.73 2.46
CA GLN A 58 5.68 -1.76 2.17
C GLN A 58 6.24 -1.58 0.76
N ARG A 59 5.38 -1.32 -0.24
CA ARG A 59 5.79 -1.01 -1.61
C ARG A 59 6.63 0.26 -1.68
N ARG A 60 6.27 1.31 -0.95
CA ARG A 60 7.05 2.56 -0.86
C ARG A 60 8.48 2.28 -0.41
N TRP A 61 8.66 1.57 0.71
CA TRP A 61 9.99 1.26 1.21
C TRP A 61 10.77 0.34 0.27
N GLN A 62 10.12 -0.65 -0.33
CA GLN A 62 10.76 -1.51 -1.34
C GLN A 62 11.25 -0.70 -2.55
N MET A 63 10.44 0.24 -3.03
CA MET A 63 10.76 1.13 -4.15
C MET A 63 11.91 2.09 -3.82
N ILE A 64 11.85 2.77 -2.66
CA ILE A 64 12.91 3.66 -2.18
C ILE A 64 14.23 2.88 -2.04
N GLY A 65 14.20 1.72 -1.39
CA GLY A 65 15.38 0.87 -1.25
C GLY A 65 15.93 0.38 -2.59
N ALA A 66 15.06 0.11 -3.57
CA ALA A 66 15.48 -0.26 -4.92
C ALA A 66 16.13 0.91 -5.68
N VAL A 67 15.62 2.14 -5.52
CA VAL A 67 16.25 3.34 -6.08
C VAL A 67 17.63 3.57 -5.45
N ILE A 68 17.75 3.44 -4.13
CA ILE A 68 19.04 3.57 -3.44
C ILE A 68 20.02 2.49 -3.92
N ARG A 69 19.60 1.22 -4.03
CA ARG A 69 20.43 0.13 -4.56
C ARG A 69 20.86 0.35 -6.01
N LYS A 70 19.95 0.84 -6.86
CA LYS A 70 20.25 1.21 -8.26
C LYS A 70 21.31 2.31 -8.34
N ASN A 71 21.36 3.21 -7.37
CA ASN A 71 22.39 4.23 -7.23
C ASN A 71 23.56 3.81 -6.31
N LYS A 72 23.72 2.51 -6.03
CA LYS A 72 24.79 1.92 -5.23
C LYS A 72 24.97 2.59 -3.86
N GLY A 73 23.86 2.86 -3.18
CA GLY A 73 23.86 3.32 -1.79
C GLY A 73 24.13 4.80 -1.59
N ALA A 74 24.19 5.64 -2.63
CA ALA A 74 24.29 7.09 -2.46
C ALA A 74 23.30 7.80 -3.38
N VAL A 75 22.48 8.71 -2.83
CA VAL A 75 21.43 9.41 -3.57
C VAL A 75 21.31 10.86 -3.17
N ALA A 76 20.82 11.69 -4.09
CA ALA A 76 20.31 13.03 -3.79
C ALA A 76 18.83 12.97 -3.37
N ALA A 77 18.36 13.95 -2.60
CA ALA A 77 16.98 13.99 -2.10
C ALA A 77 15.93 13.93 -3.24
N GLU A 78 16.23 14.63 -4.33
CA GLU A 78 15.38 14.78 -5.51
C GLU A 78 15.12 13.43 -6.21
N GLN A 79 16.04 12.46 -6.08
CA GLN A 79 15.88 11.11 -6.63
C GLN A 79 14.84 10.28 -5.86
N ILE A 80 14.59 10.63 -4.60
CA ILE A 80 13.70 9.91 -3.68
C ILE A 80 12.34 10.61 -3.56
N ALA A 81 12.31 11.93 -3.76
CA ALA A 81 11.10 12.75 -3.63
C ALA A 81 9.85 12.20 -4.36
N PRO A 82 9.92 11.61 -5.58
CA PRO A 82 8.75 11.05 -6.26
C PRO A 82 8.07 9.86 -5.56
N TYR A 83 8.70 9.26 -4.55
CA TYR A 83 8.17 8.12 -3.80
C TYR A 83 7.60 8.49 -2.43
N LEU A 84 7.78 9.75 -2.02
CA LEU A 84 7.36 10.26 -0.72
C LEU A 84 6.08 11.08 -0.83
N ASP A 85 5.43 11.32 0.30
CA ASP A 85 4.17 12.05 0.38
C ASP A 85 4.36 13.39 1.07
N GLU A 86 3.43 14.33 0.82
CA GLU A 86 3.27 15.56 1.60
C GLU A 86 4.53 16.43 1.72
N ILE A 87 5.34 16.53 0.65
CA ILE A 87 6.49 17.43 0.63
C ILE A 87 6.00 18.87 0.46
N SER A 88 6.05 19.64 1.55
CA SER A 88 5.79 21.09 1.54
C SER A 88 6.91 21.85 0.85
N GLN A 89 6.70 23.13 0.50
CA GLN A 89 7.76 23.97 -0.06
C GLN A 89 8.94 24.11 0.92
N THR A 90 8.65 24.30 2.21
CA THR A 90 9.70 24.36 3.25
C THR A 90 10.46 23.05 3.33
N SER A 91 9.76 21.91 3.30
CA SER A 91 10.37 20.58 3.28
C SER A 91 11.22 20.35 2.04
N TRP A 92 10.83 20.91 0.90
CA TRP A 92 11.62 20.86 -0.32
C TRP A 92 12.97 21.58 -0.16
N GLU A 93 12.97 22.74 0.48
CA GLU A 93 14.17 23.56 0.72
C GLU A 93 15.08 22.98 1.82
N THR A 94 14.50 22.41 2.88
CA THR A 94 15.26 21.85 4.01
C THR A 94 15.65 20.38 3.83
N GLU A 95 15.09 19.72 2.83
CA GLU A 95 15.24 18.27 2.56
C GLU A 95 14.85 17.38 3.77
N ASP A 96 14.00 17.87 4.68
CA ASP A 96 13.58 17.16 5.90
C ASP A 96 12.77 15.89 5.62
N TYR A 97 12.16 15.80 4.43
CA TYR A 97 11.46 14.62 3.95
C TYR A 97 12.36 13.38 3.82
N MET A 98 13.69 13.56 3.85
CA MET A 98 14.65 12.45 3.86
C MET A 98 14.84 11.82 5.24
N LEU A 99 14.45 12.47 6.34
CA LEU A 99 14.65 11.95 7.70
C LEU A 99 14.03 10.56 7.93
N PRO A 100 12.78 10.27 7.49
CA PRO A 100 12.23 8.93 7.60
C PRO A 100 13.02 7.88 6.80
N VAL A 101 13.56 8.27 5.64
CA VAL A 101 14.35 7.39 4.77
C VAL A 101 15.68 7.04 5.43
N LEU A 102 16.36 8.03 6.02
CA LEU A 102 17.61 7.84 6.75
C LEU A 102 17.42 6.91 7.94
N SER A 103 16.37 7.13 8.73
CA SER A 103 16.01 6.27 9.85
C SER A 103 15.69 4.84 9.40
N LYS A 104 14.92 4.66 8.31
CA LYS A 104 14.50 3.35 7.82
C LYS A 104 15.66 2.49 7.30
N PHE A 105 16.64 3.09 6.64
CA PHE A 105 17.74 2.39 5.98
C PHE A 105 19.11 2.61 6.62
N ASN A 106 19.14 3.19 7.83
CA ASN A 106 20.36 3.53 8.57
C ASN A 106 21.36 4.35 7.71
N GLY A 107 20.83 5.33 6.99
CA GLY A 107 21.64 6.25 6.19
C GLY A 107 22.05 7.50 6.98
N TYR A 108 23.01 8.24 6.44
CA TYR A 108 23.45 9.51 7.00
C TYR A 108 23.74 10.54 5.90
N PRO A 109 23.53 11.83 6.19
CA PRO A 109 23.84 12.91 5.25
C PRO A 109 25.34 13.15 5.15
N GLN A 110 25.79 13.59 3.98
CA GLN A 110 27.13 14.06 3.70
C GLN A 110 27.04 15.37 2.93
N VAL A 111 27.91 16.32 3.24
CA VAL A 111 27.87 17.67 2.65
C VAL A 111 29.04 17.80 1.68
N SER A 112 28.75 18.26 0.46
CA SER A 112 29.77 18.57 -0.53
C SER A 112 30.55 19.82 -0.14
N PRO A 113 31.76 20.03 -0.66
CA PRO A 113 32.50 21.29 -0.45
C PRO A 113 31.73 22.55 -0.90
N GLN A 114 30.73 22.38 -1.78
CA GLN A 114 29.88 23.43 -2.29
C GLN A 114 28.62 23.67 -1.45
N GLY A 115 28.38 22.84 -0.42
CA GLY A 115 27.22 22.94 0.47
C GLY A 115 26.01 22.08 0.05
N ASP A 116 26.14 21.22 -0.96
CA ASP A 116 25.07 20.31 -1.36
C ASP A 116 25.01 19.10 -0.41
N ILE A 117 23.80 18.65 -0.04
CA ILE A 117 23.63 17.48 0.83
C ILE A 117 23.35 16.24 -0.02
N ILE A 118 24.10 15.16 0.20
CA ILE A 118 23.81 13.83 -0.35
C ILE A 118 23.55 12.85 0.78
N TYR A 119 22.89 11.75 0.48
CA TYR A 119 22.51 10.76 1.47
C TYR A 119 23.15 9.42 1.16
N HIS A 120 23.93 8.92 2.11
CA HIS A 120 24.69 7.68 1.97
C HIS A 120 24.08 6.56 2.82
N PHE A 121 23.97 5.37 2.24
CA PHE A 121 23.27 4.18 2.75
C PHE A 121 24.16 2.93 2.61
N PRO A 122 25.14 2.73 3.51
CA PRO A 122 26.09 1.62 3.42
C PRO A 122 25.43 0.24 3.39
N GLN A 123 24.34 0.05 4.15
CA GLN A 123 23.65 -1.24 4.25
C GLN A 123 22.98 -1.67 2.94
N LEU A 124 22.71 -0.73 2.03
CA LEU A 124 22.12 -0.99 0.72
C LEU A 124 23.16 -1.11 -0.39
N GLN A 125 24.46 -1.09 -0.07
CA GLN A 125 25.56 -1.32 -1.01
C GLN A 125 25.90 -2.80 -1.18
N VAL A 126 25.34 -3.65 -0.32
CA VAL A 126 25.60 -5.08 -0.30
C VAL A 126 24.56 -5.81 -1.15
N LYS A 127 25.02 -6.57 -2.15
CA LYS A 127 24.15 -7.41 -2.99
C LYS A 127 24.61 -8.86 -2.93
N ALA A 128 23.66 -9.78 -2.89
CA ALA A 128 23.91 -11.20 -3.13
C ALA A 128 24.05 -11.45 -4.64
N ALA A 129 25.03 -12.25 -5.04
CA ALA A 129 25.39 -12.49 -6.45
C ALA A 129 24.23 -12.93 -7.37
N GLU A 130 23.19 -13.56 -6.82
CA GLU A 130 22.05 -14.10 -7.59
C GLU A 130 20.88 -13.12 -7.79
N THR A 131 20.96 -11.90 -7.27
CA THR A 131 19.86 -10.93 -7.39
C THR A 131 19.83 -10.32 -8.78
N LYS A 132 18.98 -10.84 -9.68
CA LYS A 132 18.70 -10.22 -10.99
C LYS A 132 18.08 -8.84 -10.81
N GLU A 133 18.91 -7.80 -10.95
CA GLU A 133 18.48 -6.40 -11.03
C GLU A 133 17.94 -6.11 -12.43
N ASN A 134 16.68 -6.48 -12.67
CA ASN A 134 15.97 -6.00 -13.87
C ASN A 134 14.46 -6.01 -13.65
N LYS A 135 14.02 -5.10 -12.77
CA LYS A 135 12.67 -4.56 -12.87
C LYS A 135 12.83 -3.09 -13.19
N ASP A 136 12.30 -2.67 -14.34
CA ASP A 136 12.10 -1.26 -14.63
C ASP A 136 11.37 -0.65 -13.44
N LEU A 137 12.08 0.18 -12.68
CA LEU A 137 11.51 0.87 -11.52
C LEU A 137 10.60 1.97 -12.05
N PRO A 138 9.30 1.97 -11.71
CA PRO A 138 8.43 3.11 -11.98
C PRO A 138 9.06 4.42 -11.51
N SER A 139 8.95 5.49 -12.28
CA SER A 139 9.57 6.79 -11.96
C SER A 139 9.01 7.47 -10.69
N TYR A 140 7.89 6.99 -10.15
CA TYR A 140 7.24 7.48 -8.94
C TYR A 140 6.38 6.40 -8.28
N LEU A 141 6.02 6.59 -7.01
CA LEU A 141 5.08 5.71 -6.31
C LEU A 141 3.65 5.97 -6.81
N ARG A 142 2.98 4.94 -7.33
CA ARG A 142 1.60 5.05 -7.82
C ARG A 142 0.65 4.24 -6.96
N GLU A 143 -0.32 4.93 -6.37
CA GLU A 143 -1.48 4.30 -5.73
C GLU A 143 -2.49 3.84 -6.79
N HIS A 144 -3.19 2.74 -6.50
CA HIS A 144 -4.26 2.23 -7.33
C HIS A 144 -5.60 2.85 -6.91
N ILE A 145 -6.45 3.13 -7.90
CA ILE A 145 -7.81 3.59 -7.65
C ILE A 145 -8.59 2.42 -7.05
N GLU A 146 -9.36 2.68 -6.00
CA GLU A 146 -10.22 1.67 -5.41
C GLU A 146 -11.50 1.54 -6.25
N LEU A 147 -11.72 0.35 -6.81
CA LEU A 147 -12.89 0.06 -7.61
C LEU A 147 -14.12 -0.04 -6.70
N PHE A 148 -15.27 0.42 -7.19
CA PHE A 148 -16.52 0.29 -6.45
C PHE A 148 -16.88 -1.18 -6.21
N SER A 149 -16.73 -2.01 -7.23
CA SER A 149 -16.93 -3.44 -7.17
C SER A 149 -16.24 -4.08 -8.37
N LYS A 150 -15.66 -5.26 -8.17
CA LYS A 150 -15.14 -6.15 -9.21
C LYS A 150 -16.25 -6.89 -9.97
N ALA A 151 -17.50 -6.82 -9.48
CA ALA A 151 -18.65 -7.36 -10.20
C ALA A 151 -18.84 -6.66 -11.55
N THR A 152 -19.18 -7.44 -12.57
CA THR A 152 -19.46 -6.90 -13.91
C THR A 152 -20.67 -5.98 -13.90
N SER A 153 -20.78 -5.08 -14.88
CA SER A 153 -21.93 -4.16 -14.99
C SER A 153 -23.27 -4.89 -15.03
N ARG A 154 -23.34 -6.08 -15.67
CA ARG A 154 -24.55 -6.91 -15.69
C ARG A 154 -24.90 -7.41 -14.29
N GLN A 155 -23.93 -7.87 -13.52
CA GLN A 155 -24.16 -8.35 -12.15
C GLN A 155 -24.56 -7.23 -11.21
N GLN A 156 -23.94 -6.05 -11.33
CA GLN A 156 -24.36 -4.86 -10.59
C GLN A 156 -25.79 -4.46 -10.93
N MET A 157 -26.18 -4.48 -12.21
CA MET A 157 -27.55 -4.20 -12.64
C MET A 157 -28.55 -5.21 -12.08
N LEU A 158 -28.21 -6.50 -12.05
CA LEU A 158 -29.04 -7.54 -11.42
C LEU A 158 -29.16 -7.32 -9.91
N ALA A 159 -28.08 -6.95 -9.22
CA ALA A 159 -28.13 -6.63 -7.79
C ALA A 159 -29.03 -5.42 -7.52
N ILE A 160 -28.87 -4.33 -8.27
CA ILE A 160 -29.74 -3.15 -8.18
C ILE A 160 -31.20 -3.54 -8.45
N GLY A 161 -31.45 -4.30 -9.52
CA GLY A 161 -32.78 -4.79 -9.87
C GLY A 161 -33.41 -5.63 -8.76
N LEU A 162 -32.64 -6.51 -8.11
CA LEU A 162 -33.08 -7.29 -6.95
C LEU A 162 -33.45 -6.39 -5.77
N GLY A 163 -32.65 -5.37 -5.48
CA GLY A 163 -32.94 -4.38 -4.42
C GLY A 163 -34.22 -3.58 -4.69
N VAL A 164 -34.37 -3.08 -5.93
CA VAL A 164 -35.57 -2.35 -6.36
C VAL A 164 -36.81 -3.24 -6.28
N LEU A 165 -36.72 -4.48 -6.77
CA LEU A 165 -37.79 -5.46 -6.71
C LEU A 165 -38.21 -5.72 -5.25
N ASN A 166 -37.24 -5.87 -4.33
CA ASN A 166 -37.54 -6.09 -2.91
C ASN A 166 -38.33 -4.92 -2.30
N ILE A 167 -37.95 -3.68 -2.61
CA ILE A 167 -38.70 -2.49 -2.14
C ILE A 167 -40.11 -2.46 -2.73
N VAL A 168 -40.28 -2.74 -4.03
CA VAL A 168 -41.60 -2.79 -4.68
C VAL A 168 -42.48 -3.88 -4.06
N LEU A 169 -41.93 -5.06 -3.81
CA LEU A 169 -42.65 -6.15 -3.14
C LEU A 169 -43.04 -5.78 -1.71
N ALA A 170 -42.16 -5.10 -0.96
CA ALA A 170 -42.50 -4.59 0.37
C ALA A 170 -43.66 -3.58 0.31
N ILE A 171 -43.64 -2.64 -0.64
CA ILE A 171 -44.74 -1.67 -0.83
C ILE A 171 -46.05 -2.39 -1.20
N ALA A 172 -46.00 -3.35 -2.12
CA ALA A 172 -47.17 -4.14 -2.51
C ALA A 172 -47.73 -4.93 -1.32
N LEU A 173 -46.85 -5.53 -0.51
CA LEU A 173 -47.20 -6.21 0.73
C LEU A 173 -47.90 -5.26 1.72
N SER A 174 -47.44 -4.01 1.84
CA SER A 174 -48.10 -3.00 2.68
C SER A 174 -49.55 -2.74 2.26
N ILE A 175 -49.82 -2.66 0.96
CA ILE A 175 -51.17 -2.47 0.43
C ILE A 175 -52.04 -3.69 0.74
N LEU A 176 -51.48 -4.90 0.56
CA LEU A 176 -52.17 -6.16 0.83
C LEU A 176 -52.54 -6.32 2.32
N LEU A 177 -51.65 -5.91 3.22
CA LEU A 177 -51.87 -5.94 4.68
C LEU A 177 -53.00 -4.99 5.14
N GLN A 178 -53.23 -3.90 4.41
CA GLN A 178 -54.30 -2.93 4.72
C GLN A 178 -55.68 -3.35 4.19
N GLY A 179 -55.73 -4.21 3.17
CA GLY A 179 -56.96 -4.55 2.42
C GLY A 179 -57.93 -5.55 3.06
N GLY A 180 -57.94 -5.72 4.38
CA GLY A 180 -58.92 -6.56 5.10
C GLY A 180 -58.73 -8.08 4.99
N ILE A 181 -57.87 -8.56 4.09
CA ILE A 181 -57.48 -9.98 3.91
C ILE A 181 -56.76 -10.56 5.15
N ALA A 182 -56.31 -9.68 6.04
CA ALA A 182 -55.70 -10.03 7.32
C ALA A 182 -56.70 -10.63 8.33
N ALA A 183 -58.00 -10.37 8.18
CA ALA A 183 -59.03 -10.80 9.13
C ALA A 183 -59.34 -12.31 9.05
N GLU A 184 -59.09 -12.98 7.93
CA GLU A 184 -59.42 -14.41 7.73
C GLU A 184 -58.23 -15.36 7.90
N LEU A 185 -56.99 -14.87 7.78
CA LEU A 185 -55.76 -15.68 7.81
C LEU A 185 -54.94 -15.54 9.11
N GLY A 186 -55.36 -14.65 10.02
CA GLY A 186 -55.12 -14.63 11.47
C GLY A 186 -53.67 -14.59 11.98
N GLY A 187 -52.93 -15.69 11.84
CA GLY A 187 -51.62 -15.88 12.49
C GLY A 187 -50.43 -15.41 11.66
N ILE A 188 -50.30 -15.92 10.43
CA ILE A 188 -49.15 -15.63 9.56
C ILE A 188 -49.16 -14.16 9.12
N VAL A 189 -50.35 -13.62 8.84
CA VAL A 189 -50.49 -12.21 8.40
C VAL A 189 -50.10 -11.24 9.51
N ALA A 190 -50.49 -11.51 10.76
CA ALA A 190 -50.10 -10.71 11.91
C ALA A 190 -48.58 -10.75 12.15
N PHE A 191 -47.95 -11.92 12.00
CA PHE A 191 -46.50 -12.05 12.08
C PHE A 191 -45.78 -11.24 10.99
N VAL A 192 -46.19 -11.38 9.73
CA VAL A 192 -45.61 -10.63 8.59
C VAL A 192 -45.79 -9.12 8.81
N ALA A 193 -46.96 -8.68 9.30
CA ALA A 193 -47.19 -7.29 9.67
C ALA A 193 -46.24 -6.81 10.78
N SER A 194 -45.95 -7.65 11.78
CA SER A 194 -45.00 -7.28 12.86
C SER A 194 -43.56 -7.11 12.37
N ILE A 195 -43.15 -7.83 11.32
CA ILE A 195 -41.79 -7.74 10.76
C ILE A 195 -41.69 -6.83 9.53
N TYR A 196 -42.82 -6.27 9.06
CA TYR A 196 -42.91 -5.47 7.85
C TYR A 196 -41.86 -4.35 7.80
N TRP A 197 -41.72 -3.59 8.89
CA TRP A 197 -40.77 -2.48 8.96
C TRP A 197 -39.32 -2.95 8.83
N PHE A 198 -38.98 -4.15 9.32
CA PHE A 198 -37.65 -4.72 9.15
C PHE A 198 -37.41 -5.15 7.70
N LEU A 199 -38.40 -5.73 7.02
CA LEU A 199 -38.30 -6.10 5.60
C LEU A 199 -38.12 -4.87 4.71
N LEU A 200 -38.90 -3.81 4.96
CA LEU A 200 -38.79 -2.56 4.23
C LEU A 200 -37.43 -1.90 4.49
N ALA A 201 -37.00 -1.82 5.75
CA ALA A 201 -35.71 -1.27 6.12
C ALA A 201 -34.55 -2.05 5.47
N TYR A 202 -34.62 -3.38 5.41
CA TYR A 202 -33.64 -4.21 4.73
C TYR A 202 -33.58 -3.89 3.23
N GLY A 203 -34.73 -3.81 2.54
CA GLY A 203 -34.78 -3.45 1.12
C GLY A 203 -34.19 -2.07 0.83
N ILE A 204 -34.52 -1.08 1.66
CA ILE A 204 -33.95 0.28 1.56
C ILE A 204 -32.44 0.26 1.80
N ALA A 205 -31.98 -0.40 2.88
CA ALA A 205 -30.57 -0.49 3.22
C ALA A 205 -29.74 -1.15 2.10
N PHE A 206 -30.29 -2.17 1.43
CA PHE A 206 -29.65 -2.87 0.32
C PHE A 206 -29.26 -1.93 -0.84
N LEU A 207 -30.01 -0.85 -1.08
CA LEU A 207 -29.66 0.16 -2.09
C LEU A 207 -28.97 1.38 -1.49
N LEU A 208 -29.31 1.76 -0.26
CA LEU A 208 -28.78 2.96 0.39
C LEU A 208 -27.30 2.81 0.75
N VAL A 209 -26.90 1.66 1.31
CA VAL A 209 -25.50 1.37 1.69
C VAL A 209 -24.54 1.53 0.50
N PRO A 210 -24.73 0.83 -0.65
CA PRO A 210 -23.85 0.98 -1.80
C PRO A 210 -23.88 2.40 -2.39
N THR A 211 -25.02 3.09 -2.34
CA THR A 211 -25.13 4.48 -2.82
C THR A 211 -24.29 5.44 -1.98
N VAL A 212 -24.40 5.37 -0.66
CA VAL A 212 -23.58 6.21 0.25
C VAL A 212 -22.10 5.88 0.07
N ARG A 213 -21.75 4.59 -0.01
CA ARG A 213 -20.39 4.12 -0.26
C ARG A 213 -19.84 4.66 -1.57
N TYR A 214 -20.63 4.67 -2.65
CA TYR A 214 -20.21 5.20 -3.94
C TYR A 214 -19.72 6.65 -3.85
N PHE A 215 -20.46 7.52 -3.15
CA PHE A 215 -20.06 8.92 -2.95
C PHE A 215 -18.81 9.05 -2.08
N TRP A 216 -18.69 8.24 -1.03
CA TRP A 216 -17.51 8.24 -0.18
C TRP A 216 -16.27 7.79 -0.95
N LEU A 217 -16.38 6.70 -1.71
CA LEU A 217 -15.33 6.16 -2.56
C LEU A 217 -14.91 7.16 -3.64
N LYS A 218 -15.86 7.86 -4.26
CA LYS A 218 -15.56 8.93 -5.22
C LYS A 218 -14.67 10.02 -4.59
N SER A 219 -14.98 10.44 -3.36
CA SER A 219 -14.15 11.39 -2.61
C SER A 219 -12.77 10.83 -2.27
N LYS A 220 -12.68 9.56 -1.81
CA LYS A 220 -11.41 8.87 -1.54
C LYS A 220 -10.53 8.78 -2.80
N ASN A 221 -11.12 8.38 -3.92
CA ASN A 221 -10.43 8.25 -5.20
C ASN A 221 -9.93 9.59 -5.74
N ASN A 222 -10.67 10.68 -5.55
CA ASN A 222 -10.18 12.02 -5.92
C ASN A 222 -8.89 12.39 -5.16
N LYS A 223 -8.79 12.03 -3.87
CA LYS A 223 -7.55 12.24 -3.10
C LYS A 223 -6.41 11.34 -3.60
N ILE A 224 -6.69 10.09 -3.96
CA ILE A 224 -5.69 9.18 -4.55
C ILE A 224 -5.16 9.74 -5.88
N ILE A 225 -6.05 10.22 -6.75
CA ILE A 225 -5.69 10.83 -8.03
C ILE A 225 -4.79 12.04 -7.82
N ARG A 226 -5.16 12.94 -6.90
CA ARG A 226 -4.35 14.12 -6.57
C ARG A 226 -2.94 13.75 -6.08
N ARG A 227 -2.82 12.81 -5.13
CA ARG A 227 -1.51 12.38 -4.62
C ARG A 227 -0.65 11.74 -5.71
N ASN A 228 -1.25 10.95 -6.59
CA ASN A 228 -0.55 10.39 -7.74
C ASN A 228 -0.09 11.47 -8.72
N GLN A 229 -0.90 12.49 -8.98
CA GLN A 229 -0.53 13.63 -9.81
C GLN A 229 0.65 14.41 -9.20
N GLU A 230 0.62 14.69 -7.89
CA GLU A 230 1.71 15.36 -7.19
C GLU A 230 3.02 14.56 -7.22
N ARG A 231 2.96 13.22 -7.12
CA ARG A 231 4.14 12.34 -7.28
C ARG A 231 4.64 12.30 -8.74
N GLN A 232 3.71 12.30 -9.70
CA GLN A 232 4.05 12.33 -11.12
C GLN A 232 4.72 13.65 -11.51
N LEU A 233 4.20 14.79 -11.04
CA LEU A 233 4.80 16.10 -11.27
C LEU A 233 6.23 16.14 -10.72
N ARG A 234 6.45 15.66 -9.50
CA ARG A 234 7.81 15.56 -8.94
C ARG A 234 8.76 14.67 -9.76
N ALA A 235 8.27 13.59 -10.36
CA ALA A 235 9.09 12.77 -11.26
C ALA A 235 9.44 13.52 -12.56
N ILE A 236 8.52 14.32 -13.09
CA ILE A 236 8.75 15.16 -14.26
C ILE A 236 9.75 16.27 -13.91
N ASP A 237 9.55 16.96 -12.79
CA ASP A 237 10.44 18.00 -12.28
C ASP A 237 11.84 17.45 -12.05
N TYR A 238 11.98 16.26 -11.44
CA TYR A 238 13.27 15.59 -11.31
C TYR A 238 13.95 15.37 -12.66
N ASN A 239 13.24 14.89 -13.68
CA ASN A 239 13.82 14.67 -15.01
C ASN A 239 14.29 15.98 -15.67
N GLN A 240 13.59 17.08 -15.43
CA GLN A 240 13.99 18.41 -15.91
C GLN A 240 15.18 18.95 -15.11
N LEU A 241 15.14 18.87 -13.78
CA LEU A 241 16.21 19.28 -12.88
C LEU A 241 17.49 18.48 -13.11
N HIS A 242 17.38 17.21 -13.52
CA HIS A 242 18.55 16.36 -13.82
C HIS A 242 19.41 16.93 -14.95
N LEU A 243 18.85 17.77 -15.81
CA LEU A 243 19.56 18.48 -16.88
C LEU A 243 20.29 19.73 -16.36
N GLN A 244 19.97 20.22 -15.15
CA GLN A 244 20.61 21.39 -14.57
C GLN A 244 22.00 21.05 -14.00
N PRO A 245 23.00 21.95 -14.14
CA PRO A 245 24.34 21.72 -13.63
C PRO A 245 24.41 21.51 -12.11
N SER A 246 23.53 22.15 -11.33
CA SER A 246 23.48 22.03 -9.87
C SER A 246 23.17 20.60 -9.43
N LEU A 247 22.04 20.05 -9.87
CA LEU A 247 21.64 18.68 -9.50
C LEU A 247 22.59 17.63 -10.09
N LYS A 248 23.12 17.87 -11.30
CA LYS A 248 24.13 16.98 -11.90
C LYS A 248 25.37 16.88 -11.02
N ARG A 249 25.91 18.00 -10.53
CA ARG A 249 27.05 18.02 -9.59
C ARG A 249 26.72 17.29 -8.29
N LYS A 250 25.53 17.52 -7.72
CA LYS A 250 25.07 16.84 -6.50
C LYS A 250 25.03 15.31 -6.69
N ILE A 251 24.49 14.84 -7.82
CA ILE A 251 24.47 13.41 -8.17
C ILE A 251 25.88 12.87 -8.43
N ASP A 252 26.74 13.63 -9.12
CA ASP A 252 28.14 13.22 -9.36
C ASP A 252 28.95 13.13 -8.06
N PHE A 253 28.69 14.00 -7.09
CA PHE A 253 29.25 13.89 -5.74
C PHE A 253 28.73 12.65 -5.01
N ALA A 254 27.42 12.37 -5.06
CA ALA A 254 26.86 11.14 -4.49
C ALA A 254 27.53 9.88 -5.06
N ARG A 255 27.84 9.87 -6.36
CA ARG A 255 28.55 8.74 -7.01
C ARG A 255 29.93 8.46 -6.42
N GLN A 256 30.59 9.41 -5.78
CA GLN A 256 31.88 9.18 -5.12
C GLN A 256 31.76 8.27 -3.89
N PHE A 257 30.58 8.27 -3.25
CA PHE A 257 30.26 7.39 -2.13
C PHE A 257 29.58 6.09 -2.56
N ALA A 258 29.25 5.98 -3.85
CA ALA A 258 28.50 4.88 -4.43
C ALA A 258 29.39 3.65 -4.65
N THR A 259 29.65 2.91 -3.58
CA THR A 259 30.44 1.66 -3.62
C THR A 259 29.51 0.46 -3.68
N GLU A 260 29.89 -0.60 -4.41
CA GLU A 260 29.10 -1.84 -4.49
C GLU A 260 29.94 -2.99 -3.95
N LYS A 261 29.46 -3.62 -2.87
CA LYS A 261 30.07 -4.82 -2.28
C LYS A 261 29.21 -6.03 -2.62
N VAL A 262 29.64 -6.81 -3.60
CA VAL A 262 28.96 -8.06 -3.96
C VAL A 262 29.45 -9.17 -3.02
N ILE A 263 28.53 -9.81 -2.31
CA ILE A 263 28.81 -10.99 -1.48
C ILE A 263 28.54 -12.22 -2.34
N SER A 264 29.59 -12.99 -2.60
CA SER A 264 29.53 -14.29 -3.26
C SER A 264 29.36 -15.42 -2.23
N GLN A 265 29.05 -16.64 -2.67
CA GLN A 265 28.97 -17.81 -1.77
C GLN A 265 30.28 -18.05 -0.99
N GLN A 266 31.42 -17.58 -1.51
CA GLN A 266 32.73 -17.69 -0.86
C GLN A 266 32.94 -16.65 0.26
N ASP A 267 32.11 -15.61 0.32
CA ASP A 267 32.17 -14.53 1.30
C ASP A 267 31.23 -14.76 2.50
N ILE A 268 30.52 -15.89 2.54
CA ILE A 268 29.54 -16.22 3.59
C ILE A 268 30.28 -16.69 4.86
N THR A 269 30.14 -15.94 5.96
CA THR A 269 30.85 -16.27 7.20
C THR A 269 30.29 -17.52 7.89
N TYR A 270 28.98 -17.76 7.84
CA TYR A 270 28.39 -18.99 8.39
C TYR A 270 27.24 -19.43 7.51
N SER A 271 27.21 -20.70 7.13
CA SER A 271 26.12 -21.35 6.41
C SER A 271 25.29 -22.17 7.40
N THR A 272 23.97 -22.22 7.19
CA THR A 272 23.06 -23.06 7.98
C THR A 272 23.08 -24.53 7.56
N GLU A 273 23.74 -24.87 6.44
CA GLU A 273 23.79 -26.24 5.90
C GLU A 273 24.90 -27.08 6.55
N GLN A 274 25.89 -26.44 7.16
CA GLN A 274 27.02 -27.10 7.83
C GLN A 274 26.97 -26.83 9.34
N ASP A 275 27.50 -27.77 10.14
CA ASP A 275 27.62 -27.56 11.58
C ASP A 275 28.64 -26.46 11.92
N LEU A 276 28.42 -25.72 12.99
CA LEU A 276 29.24 -24.55 13.37
C LEU A 276 30.68 -24.94 13.75
N LEU A 277 30.84 -26.13 14.35
CA LEU A 277 32.17 -26.64 14.73
C LEU A 277 33.01 -26.97 13.50
N ASP A 278 32.43 -27.67 12.53
CA ASP A 278 33.11 -28.03 11.28
C ASP A 278 33.52 -26.78 10.49
N GLN A 279 32.64 -25.78 10.40
CA GLN A 279 32.93 -24.50 9.75
C GLN A 279 34.06 -23.71 10.44
N ASN A 280 34.14 -23.74 11.77
CA ASN A 280 35.21 -23.09 12.52
C ASN A 280 36.55 -23.79 12.34
N ILE A 281 36.55 -25.12 12.23
CA ILE A 281 37.76 -25.92 12.00
C ILE A 281 38.31 -25.66 10.60
N GLU A 282 37.45 -25.71 9.57
CA GLU A 282 37.87 -25.45 8.19
C GLU A 282 38.41 -24.04 7.96
N ARG A 283 37.99 -23.07 8.79
CA ARG A 283 38.34 -21.66 8.61
C ARG A 283 39.32 -21.10 9.63
N LYS A 284 39.85 -21.94 10.51
CA LYS A 284 40.78 -21.57 11.58
C LYS A 284 41.96 -20.73 11.05
N ASP A 285 42.54 -21.11 9.93
CA ASP A 285 43.71 -20.45 9.35
C ASP A 285 43.41 -19.01 8.89
N LYS A 286 42.25 -18.77 8.26
CA LYS A 286 41.84 -17.42 7.84
C LYS A 286 41.51 -16.53 9.04
N ILE A 287 40.86 -17.10 10.06
CA ILE A 287 40.57 -16.40 11.30
C ILE A 287 41.88 -15.96 11.95
N GLU A 288 42.87 -16.85 12.02
CA GLU A 288 44.19 -16.54 12.58
C GLU A 288 44.94 -15.45 11.79
N GLU A 289 44.83 -15.42 10.47
CA GLU A 289 45.34 -14.33 9.63
C GLU A 289 44.63 -12.98 9.87
N GLU A 290 43.30 -12.97 10.05
CA GLU A 290 42.55 -11.75 10.38
C GLU A 290 42.94 -11.20 11.75
N TRP A 291 43.11 -12.07 12.75
CA TRP A 291 43.60 -11.69 14.08
C TRP A 291 45.00 -11.10 14.02
N ARG A 292 45.92 -11.68 13.24
CA ARG A 292 47.27 -11.13 13.03
C ARG A 292 47.22 -9.72 12.43
N LYS A 293 46.38 -9.50 11.41
CA LYS A 293 46.21 -8.17 10.79
C LYS A 293 45.60 -7.12 11.73
N MET A 294 44.79 -7.54 12.70
CA MET A 294 44.27 -6.64 13.75
C MET A 294 45.34 -6.29 14.78
N LEU A 295 46.15 -7.27 15.18
CA LEU A 295 47.24 -7.09 16.16
C LEU A 295 48.41 -6.26 15.61
N ASP A 296 48.68 -6.34 14.29
CA ASP A 296 49.73 -5.55 13.63
C ASP A 296 49.28 -4.11 13.29
N LYS A 297 48.03 -3.73 13.59
CA LYS A 297 47.46 -2.42 13.29
C LYS A 297 47.41 -1.44 14.47
N ASP A 298 47.84 -1.88 15.65
CA ASP A 298 48.11 -1.05 16.84
C ASP A 298 49.63 -0.78 16.98
#